data_AF-A0A090X9D0-F1
#
_entry.id   AF-A0A090X9D0-F1
#
_cell.length_a   1.000
_cell.length_b   1.000
_cell.length_c   1.000
_cell.angle_alpha   90.00
_cell.angle_beta   90.00
_cell.angle_gamma   90.00
#
_symmetry.space_group_name_H-M   'P 1'
#
loop_
_entity.id
_entity.type
_entity.pdbx_description
1 polymer ?
#
loop_
_entity_poly.entity_id
_entity_poly.type
_entity_poly.pdbx_seq_one_letter_code
_entity_poly.pdbx_strand_id
1 'polypeptide(L)'
;MIRLTSSRTSASVLLFVLLVKQGACVQPECDPLQFYRIYSPVIFSLKFMETGELNTPHILQQDCDDLKYVTQRVETLLQGCTADKDEDLKKHIRGLQLTRDSLCGGELVVDLILWKYCFDAKVFAECKKNVDERLNKLKQDGALEATGDLTCRNESLSLQCALQAGAGCPKKAERARKAVENYINLLMDVKMCRRPTEYACEGDLFDHCYWTVMSGTAGRLPLLPSGADTLSKYCKAAKSVPTCTRNLQIEQCPEEKKEILGTIKDGFRSIPDSICNEELPASVEEWEQVPEPGSLKEVRVGDSET
;
A
#
# COMPACT_ATOMS: atom_id res chain seq x y z
N MET A 1 21.55 -28.64 -74.76
CA MET A 1 21.38 -29.42 -73.50
C MET A 1 22.05 -28.62 -72.39
N ILE A 2 21.47 -28.22 -71.26
CA ILE A 2 20.14 -28.35 -70.64
C ILE A 2 19.90 -26.99 -69.95
N ARG A 3 18.67 -26.47 -70.03
CA ARG A 3 18.20 -25.28 -69.32
C ARG A 3 18.36 -25.50 -67.80
N LEU A 4 19.05 -24.59 -67.12
CA LEU A 4 18.93 -24.41 -65.67
C LEU A 4 17.58 -23.76 -65.38
N THR A 5 16.54 -24.57 -65.27
CA THR A 5 15.25 -24.17 -64.70
C THR A 5 15.27 -24.30 -63.19
N SER A 6 14.72 -23.28 -62.54
CA SER A 6 13.99 -23.38 -61.28
C SER A 6 14.78 -23.60 -60.00
N SER A 7 14.94 -22.50 -59.24
CA SER A 7 14.86 -22.53 -57.78
C SER A 7 14.59 -21.11 -57.25
N ARG A 8 13.66 -20.37 -57.88
CA ARG A 8 13.17 -19.09 -57.32
C ARG A 8 12.14 -19.28 -56.20
N THR A 9 11.61 -20.50 -56.05
CA THR A 9 10.68 -20.88 -54.98
C THR A 9 11.39 -21.22 -53.66
N SER A 10 12.62 -21.74 -53.71
CA SER A 10 13.36 -22.13 -52.49
C SER A 10 13.93 -20.94 -51.72
N ALA A 11 14.27 -19.85 -52.42
CA ALA A 11 14.80 -18.64 -51.80
C ALA A 11 13.73 -17.87 -51.03
N SER A 12 12.49 -17.82 -51.54
CA SER A 12 11.37 -17.16 -50.87
C SER A 12 10.91 -17.92 -49.61
N VAL A 13 10.93 -19.25 -49.63
CA VAL A 13 10.59 -20.05 -48.44
C VAL A 13 11.66 -19.91 -47.33
N LEU A 14 12.95 -19.86 -47.69
CA LEU A 14 14.02 -19.61 -46.71
C LEU A 14 13.98 -18.20 -46.11
N LEU A 15 13.57 -17.18 -46.88
CA LEU A 15 13.35 -15.83 -46.36
C LEU A 15 12.14 -15.77 -45.41
N PHE A 16 11.05 -16.51 -45.67
CA PHE A 16 9.94 -16.62 -44.72
C PHE A 16 10.32 -17.37 -43.44
N VAL A 17 11.13 -18.43 -43.52
CA VAL A 17 11.61 -19.18 -42.34
C VAL A 17 12.61 -18.35 -41.50
N LEU A 18 13.40 -17.48 -42.13
CA LEU A 18 14.32 -16.58 -41.43
C LEU A 18 13.63 -15.33 -40.86
N LEU A 19 12.59 -14.81 -41.51
CA LEU A 19 11.79 -13.69 -40.99
C LEU A 19 10.89 -14.11 -39.82
N VAL A 20 10.42 -15.36 -39.78
CA VAL A 20 9.70 -15.92 -38.61
C VAL A 20 10.64 -16.13 -37.42
N LYS A 21 11.94 -16.33 -37.63
CA LYS A 21 12.94 -16.48 -36.56
C LYS A 21 13.39 -15.17 -35.91
N GLN A 22 13.02 -14.01 -36.45
CA GLN A 22 13.36 -12.70 -35.89
C GLN A 22 12.13 -11.89 -35.44
N GLY A 23 10.97 -12.52 -35.34
CA GLY A 23 10.00 -12.07 -34.36
C GLY A 23 10.63 -12.30 -32.99
N ALA A 24 11.17 -11.25 -32.38
CA ALA A 24 11.44 -11.25 -30.94
C ALA A 24 10.16 -11.80 -30.30
N CYS A 25 10.20 -13.04 -29.83
CA CYS A 25 9.09 -13.63 -29.11
C CYS A 25 9.03 -12.86 -27.80
N VAL A 26 8.32 -11.73 -27.84
CA VAL A 26 7.95 -10.98 -26.65
C VAL A 26 7.08 -11.97 -25.89
N GLN A 27 7.65 -12.59 -24.86
CA GLN A 27 6.90 -13.44 -23.96
C GLN A 27 5.70 -12.63 -23.45
N PRO A 28 4.53 -13.25 -23.31
CA PRO A 28 3.38 -12.58 -22.73
C PRO A 28 3.73 -12.09 -21.31
N GLU A 29 3.05 -11.04 -20.85
CA GLU A 29 3.19 -10.58 -19.47
C GLU A 29 2.59 -11.63 -18.52
N CYS A 30 3.21 -11.81 -17.36
CA CYS A 30 2.72 -12.76 -16.37
C CYS A 30 1.40 -12.28 -15.76
N ASP A 31 0.44 -13.19 -15.60
CA ASP A 31 -0.79 -12.91 -14.86
C ASP A 31 -0.51 -12.89 -13.35
N PRO A 32 -0.59 -11.73 -12.66
CA PRO A 32 -0.35 -11.65 -11.24
C PRO A 32 -1.32 -12.54 -10.46
N LEU A 33 -2.58 -12.66 -10.89
CA LEU A 33 -3.57 -13.50 -10.21
C LEU A 33 -3.18 -14.98 -10.27
N GLN A 34 -2.66 -15.43 -11.41
CA GLN A 34 -2.14 -16.79 -11.55
C GLN A 34 -0.95 -17.03 -10.63
N PHE A 35 -0.03 -16.06 -10.54
CA PHE A 35 1.07 -16.10 -9.58
C PHE A 35 0.52 -16.25 -8.15
N TYR A 36 -0.34 -15.35 -7.67
CA TYR A 36 -0.94 -15.41 -6.33
C TYR A 36 -1.64 -16.74 -6.03
N ARG A 37 -2.38 -17.30 -6.98
CA ARG A 37 -3.05 -18.60 -6.81
C ARG A 37 -2.08 -19.76 -6.58
N ILE A 38 -0.87 -19.68 -7.14
CA ILE A 38 0.13 -20.75 -6.99
C ILE A 38 0.76 -20.71 -5.61
N TYR A 39 1.19 -19.53 -5.15
CA TYR A 39 2.03 -19.48 -3.95
C TYR A 39 1.29 -19.17 -2.66
N SER A 40 0.21 -18.39 -2.69
CA SER A 40 -0.53 -17.99 -1.48
C SER A 40 -0.96 -19.18 -0.60
N PRO A 41 -1.54 -20.28 -1.15
CA PRO A 41 -1.96 -21.40 -0.31
C PRO A 41 -0.82 -22.05 0.47
N VAL A 42 0.38 -22.08 -0.14
CA VAL A 42 1.58 -22.66 0.49
C VAL A 42 2.09 -21.75 1.60
N ILE A 43 2.08 -20.43 1.38
CA ILE A 43 2.53 -19.47 2.40
C ILE A 43 1.59 -19.49 3.62
N PHE A 44 0.28 -19.57 3.40
CA PHE A 44 -0.69 -19.71 4.49
C PHE A 44 -0.57 -21.03 5.26
N SER A 45 0.04 -22.07 4.67
CA SER A 45 0.23 -23.36 5.34
C SER A 45 1.57 -23.51 6.06
N LEU A 46 2.48 -22.54 5.95
CA LEU A 46 3.74 -22.57 6.68
C LEU A 46 3.49 -22.58 8.19
N LYS A 47 4.31 -23.36 8.90
CA LYS A 47 4.20 -23.55 10.36
C LYS A 47 5.23 -22.74 11.15
N PHE A 48 6.12 -22.03 10.46
CA PHE A 48 7.11 -21.16 11.04
C PHE A 48 6.47 -20.14 11.99
N MET A 49 7.07 -19.96 13.16
CA MET A 49 6.64 -18.97 14.14
C MET A 49 7.72 -17.91 14.39
N GLU A 50 7.30 -16.65 14.38
CA GLU A 50 8.12 -15.46 14.55
C GLU A 50 8.76 -15.37 15.95
N THR A 51 8.14 -15.98 16.95
CA THR A 51 8.66 -16.05 18.32
C THR A 51 9.82 -17.04 18.46
N GLY A 52 10.06 -17.89 17.47
CA GLY A 52 10.96 -19.04 17.59
C GLY A 52 10.35 -20.23 18.34
N GLU A 53 9.13 -20.10 18.87
CA GLU A 53 8.45 -21.19 19.54
C GLU A 53 8.07 -22.28 18.53
N LEU A 54 8.24 -23.56 18.89
CA LEU A 54 8.00 -24.75 18.04
C LEU A 54 8.69 -24.79 16.66
N ASN A 55 9.66 -23.93 16.33
CA ASN A 55 10.49 -24.04 15.12
C ASN A 55 11.49 -25.21 15.22
N THR A 56 10.97 -26.43 15.31
CA THR A 56 11.74 -27.68 15.38
C THR A 56 12.41 -27.97 14.02
N PRO A 57 13.51 -28.73 13.99
CA PRO A 57 14.14 -29.13 12.73
C PRO A 57 13.17 -29.78 11.73
N HIS A 58 12.23 -30.59 12.22
CA HIS A 58 11.20 -31.23 11.38
C HIS A 58 10.25 -30.20 10.76
N ILE A 59 9.76 -29.22 11.53
CA ILE A 59 8.88 -28.16 11.03
C ILE A 59 9.60 -27.31 9.99
N LEU A 60 10.84 -26.89 10.28
CA LEU A 60 11.63 -26.09 9.35
C LEU A 60 11.94 -26.84 8.05
N GLN A 61 12.18 -28.15 8.14
CA GLN A 61 12.35 -28.99 6.96
C GLN A 61 11.07 -29.05 6.12
N GLN A 62 9.92 -29.27 6.75
CA GLN A 62 8.62 -29.27 6.06
C GLN A 62 8.36 -27.93 5.35
N ASP A 63 8.47 -26.81 6.07
CA ASP A 63 8.27 -25.48 5.51
C ASP A 63 9.26 -25.18 4.38
N CYS A 64 10.52 -25.62 4.52
CA CYS A 64 11.51 -25.48 3.45
C CYS A 64 11.15 -26.29 2.20
N ASP A 65 10.66 -27.51 2.35
CA ASP A 65 10.26 -28.36 1.22
C ASP A 65 9.04 -27.76 0.50
N ASP A 66 8.07 -27.23 1.25
CA ASP A 66 6.92 -26.49 0.72
C ASP A 66 7.36 -25.23 -0.04
N LEU A 67 8.31 -24.46 0.51
CA LEU A 67 8.89 -23.27 -0.14
C LEU A 67 9.68 -23.61 -1.40
N LYS A 68 10.44 -24.70 -1.42
CA LYS A 68 11.14 -25.18 -2.63
C LYS A 68 10.15 -25.57 -3.70
N TYR A 69 9.13 -26.35 -3.35
CA TYR A 69 8.09 -26.80 -4.26
C TYR A 69 7.38 -25.62 -4.93
N VAL A 70 6.93 -24.66 -4.14
CA VAL A 70 6.19 -23.51 -4.67
C VAL A 70 7.09 -22.58 -5.50
N THR A 71 8.35 -22.42 -5.11
CA THR A 71 9.31 -21.61 -5.86
C THR A 71 9.58 -22.22 -7.23
N GLN A 72 9.75 -23.55 -7.32
CA GLN A 72 9.91 -24.22 -8.60
C GLN A 72 8.70 -24.02 -9.53
N ARG A 73 7.48 -24.03 -8.97
CA ARG A 73 6.25 -23.77 -9.75
C ARG A 73 6.18 -22.32 -10.25
N VAL A 74 6.57 -21.36 -9.41
CA VAL A 74 6.70 -19.96 -9.81
C VAL A 74 7.75 -19.81 -10.90
N GLU A 75 8.94 -20.39 -10.76
CA GLU A 75 9.99 -20.35 -11.78
C GLU A 75 9.52 -20.95 -13.11
N THR A 76 8.74 -22.03 -13.07
CA THR A 76 8.11 -22.63 -14.27
C THR A 76 7.10 -21.68 -14.91
N LEU A 77 6.28 -20.98 -14.11
CA LEU A 77 5.37 -19.94 -14.63
C LEU A 77 6.17 -18.83 -15.33
N LEU A 78 7.23 -18.34 -14.70
CA LEU A 78 8.09 -17.27 -15.21
C LEU A 78 8.89 -17.68 -16.47
N GLN A 79 9.04 -18.97 -16.78
CA GLN A 79 9.56 -19.40 -18.09
C GLN A 79 8.56 -19.17 -19.23
N GLY A 80 7.26 -19.05 -18.91
CA GLY A 80 6.19 -18.84 -19.88
C GLY A 80 5.82 -17.37 -20.12
N CYS A 81 6.30 -16.45 -19.28
CA CYS A 81 5.91 -15.04 -19.29
C CYS A 81 7.00 -14.11 -18.74
N THR A 82 6.92 -12.80 -18.96
CA THR A 82 7.84 -11.82 -18.34
C THR A 82 7.17 -11.06 -17.18
N ALA A 83 7.91 -10.91 -16.07
CA ALA A 83 7.56 -10.06 -14.94
C ALA A 83 8.30 -8.71 -14.97
N ASP A 84 9.09 -8.43 -16.02
CA ASP A 84 10.04 -7.30 -16.04
C ASP A 84 9.38 -5.92 -16.01
N LYS A 85 8.09 -5.85 -16.29
CA LYS A 85 7.33 -4.60 -16.29
C LYS A 85 6.41 -4.44 -15.07
N ASP A 86 6.28 -5.48 -14.25
CA ASP A 86 5.41 -5.48 -13.09
C ASP A 86 6.25 -5.45 -11.80
N GLU A 87 6.44 -4.24 -11.26
CA GLU A 87 7.21 -4.02 -10.04
C GLU A 87 6.57 -4.68 -8.81
N ASP A 88 5.25 -4.83 -8.77
CA ASP A 88 4.57 -5.53 -7.69
C ASP A 88 4.85 -7.02 -7.76
N LEU A 89 4.71 -7.62 -8.95
CA LEU A 89 5.04 -9.03 -9.15
C LEU A 89 6.51 -9.33 -8.83
N LYS A 90 7.45 -8.45 -9.24
CA LYS A 90 8.87 -8.57 -8.86
C LYS A 90 9.07 -8.52 -7.35
N LYS A 91 8.39 -7.61 -6.65
CA LYS A 91 8.43 -7.49 -5.19
C LYS A 91 8.04 -8.81 -4.53
N HIS A 92 6.97 -9.44 -5.01
CA HIS A 92 6.47 -10.71 -4.46
C HIS A 92 7.38 -11.90 -4.78
N ILE A 93 7.87 -12.02 -6.03
CA ILE A 93 8.85 -13.06 -6.41
C ILE A 93 10.09 -12.97 -5.52
N ARG A 94 10.61 -11.76 -5.32
CA ARG A 94 11.78 -11.52 -4.46
C ARG A 94 11.48 -11.88 -3.00
N GLY A 95 10.30 -11.53 -2.48
CA GLY A 95 9.88 -11.91 -1.13
C GLY A 95 9.86 -13.42 -0.92
N LEU A 96 9.33 -14.17 -1.89
CA LEU A 96 9.31 -15.63 -1.87
C LEU A 96 10.73 -16.21 -1.85
N GLN A 97 11.60 -15.74 -2.74
CA GLN A 97 13.00 -16.20 -2.83
C GLN A 97 13.77 -15.92 -1.53
N LEU A 98 13.66 -14.71 -0.98
CA LEU A 98 14.32 -14.34 0.27
C LEU A 98 13.87 -15.21 1.44
N THR A 99 12.58 -15.53 1.51
CA THR A 99 12.02 -16.37 2.57
C THR A 99 12.48 -17.82 2.44
N ARG A 100 12.42 -18.38 1.22
CA ARG A 100 12.99 -19.71 0.92
C ARG A 100 14.45 -19.79 1.35
N ASP A 101 15.27 -18.84 0.90
CA ASP A 101 16.71 -18.85 1.17
C ASP A 101 17.01 -18.71 2.66
N SER A 102 16.18 -17.96 3.38
CA SER A 102 16.31 -17.79 4.84
C SER A 102 15.90 -19.04 5.61
N LEU A 103 14.76 -19.66 5.27
CA LEU A 103 14.19 -20.79 6.01
C LEU A 103 14.84 -22.14 5.67
N CYS A 104 15.42 -22.28 4.48
CA CYS A 104 16.10 -23.50 4.06
C CYS A 104 17.58 -23.60 4.49
N GLY A 105 18.12 -22.62 5.22
CA GLY A 105 19.51 -22.62 5.65
C GLY A 105 19.79 -23.60 6.80
N GLY A 106 20.74 -24.54 6.63
CA GLY A 106 21.03 -25.57 7.64
C GLY A 106 21.47 -25.05 9.02
N GLU A 107 22.12 -23.89 9.09
CA GLU A 107 22.54 -23.27 10.35
C GLU A 107 21.41 -22.49 11.05
N LEU A 108 20.28 -22.27 10.38
CA LEU A 108 19.15 -21.51 10.91
C LEU A 108 18.58 -22.13 12.20
N VAL A 109 18.58 -23.46 12.31
CA VAL A 109 18.08 -24.17 13.49
C VAL A 109 18.78 -23.69 14.76
N VAL A 110 20.10 -23.57 14.72
CA VAL A 110 20.90 -23.11 15.88
C VAL A 110 20.60 -21.64 16.20
N ASP A 111 20.51 -20.81 15.17
CA ASP A 111 20.23 -19.38 15.32
C ASP A 111 18.80 -19.14 15.84
N LEU A 112 17.83 -19.98 15.47
CA LEU A 112 16.44 -19.92 15.98
C LEU A 112 16.32 -20.41 17.42
N ILE A 113 17.15 -21.38 17.83
CA ILE A 113 17.26 -21.75 19.25
C ILE A 113 17.75 -20.55 20.06
N LEU A 114 18.80 -19.86 19.58
CA LEU A 114 19.28 -18.64 20.22
C LEU A 114 18.18 -17.56 20.26
N TRP A 115 17.52 -17.30 19.13
CA TRP A 115 16.40 -16.37 19.02
C TRP A 115 15.34 -16.65 20.07
N LYS A 116 14.85 -17.89 20.16
CA LYS A 116 13.84 -18.30 21.14
C LYS A 116 14.26 -17.99 22.58
N TYR A 117 15.52 -18.24 22.94
CA TYR A 117 16.00 -18.02 24.31
C TYR A 117 16.21 -16.55 24.66
N CYS A 118 16.56 -15.70 23.69
CA CYS A 118 16.73 -14.26 23.92
C CYS A 118 15.47 -13.44 23.64
N PHE A 119 14.44 -14.03 23.04
CA PHE A 119 13.16 -13.39 22.74
C PHE A 119 12.47 -12.93 24.03
N ASP A 120 12.21 -11.63 24.14
CA ASP A 120 11.51 -11.07 25.29
C ASP A 120 10.00 -11.13 25.09
N ALA A 121 9.38 -12.18 25.65
CA ALA A 121 7.93 -12.39 25.58
C ALA A 121 7.12 -11.24 26.23
N LYS A 122 7.68 -10.53 27.23
CA LYS A 122 7.01 -9.40 27.86
C LYS A 122 7.00 -8.20 26.90
N VAL A 123 8.13 -7.90 26.26
CA VAL A 123 8.22 -6.86 25.22
C VAL A 123 7.28 -7.17 24.08
N PHE A 124 7.19 -8.43 23.63
CA PHE A 124 6.26 -8.84 22.58
C PHE A 124 4.80 -8.57 22.96
N ALA A 125 4.37 -9.02 24.14
CA ALA A 125 3.00 -8.84 24.61
C ALA A 125 2.63 -7.37 24.82
N GLU A 126 3.54 -6.59 25.41
CA GLU A 126 3.35 -5.15 25.64
C GLU A 126 3.29 -4.38 24.32
N CYS A 127 4.15 -4.71 23.36
CA CYS A 127 4.12 -4.11 22.02
C CYS A 127 2.79 -4.37 21.31
N LYS A 128 2.30 -5.63 21.28
CA LYS A 128 1.01 -5.97 20.66
C LYS A 128 -0.15 -5.23 21.30
N LYS A 129 -0.17 -5.16 22.64
CA LYS A 129 -1.16 -4.38 23.37
C LYS A 129 -1.13 -2.90 22.99
N ASN A 130 0.07 -2.31 22.87
CA ASN A 130 0.21 -0.91 22.46
C ASN A 130 -0.25 -0.68 21.01
N VAL A 131 -0.01 -1.63 20.09
CA VAL A 131 -0.55 -1.60 18.73
C VAL A 131 -2.08 -1.58 18.77
N ASP A 132 -2.71 -2.51 19.48
CA ASP A 132 -4.17 -2.59 19.61
C ASP A 132 -4.77 -1.31 20.20
N GLU A 133 -4.22 -0.82 21.32
CA GLU A 133 -4.70 0.39 21.97
C GLU A 133 -4.57 1.62 21.07
N ARG A 134 -3.47 1.73 20.32
CA ARG A 134 -3.25 2.84 19.39
C ARG A 134 -4.21 2.79 18.21
N LEU A 135 -4.37 1.64 17.56
CA LEU A 135 -5.30 1.50 16.42
C LEU A 135 -6.75 1.78 16.85
N ASN A 136 -7.13 1.38 18.07
CA ASN A 136 -8.43 1.73 18.65
C ASN A 136 -8.59 3.25 18.85
N LYS A 137 -7.54 3.96 19.30
CA LYS A 137 -7.56 5.43 19.38
C LYS A 137 -7.71 6.08 18.01
N LEU A 138 -6.96 5.62 17.00
CA LEU A 138 -7.09 6.13 15.62
C LEU A 138 -8.50 5.95 15.07
N LYS A 139 -9.13 4.81 15.39
CA LYS A 139 -10.53 4.56 15.05
C LYS A 139 -11.50 5.49 15.78
N GLN A 140 -11.31 5.70 17.08
CA GLN A 140 -12.12 6.63 17.87
C GLN A 140 -12.01 8.08 17.38
N ASP A 141 -10.81 8.46 16.91
CA ASP A 141 -10.51 9.79 16.40
C ASP A 141 -11.02 10.02 14.96
N GLY A 142 -11.51 8.96 14.30
CA GLY A 142 -12.00 9.02 12.92
C GLY A 142 -10.89 8.98 11.86
N ALA A 143 -9.65 8.69 12.26
CA ALA A 143 -8.52 8.56 11.34
C ALA A 143 -8.45 7.21 10.64
N LEU A 144 -9.03 6.17 11.25
CA LEU A 144 -8.99 4.81 10.75
C LEU A 144 -10.38 4.19 10.80
N GLU A 145 -10.85 3.71 9.64
CA GLU A 145 -12.14 3.03 9.57
C GLU A 145 -12.05 1.57 10.08
N ALA A 146 -13.17 1.03 10.54
CA ALA A 146 -13.27 -0.38 10.97
C ALA A 146 -13.39 -1.34 9.77
N THR A 147 -12.42 -1.28 8.86
CA THR A 147 -12.40 -2.01 7.58
C THR A 147 -11.19 -2.96 7.49
N GLY A 148 -10.92 -3.50 6.29
CA GLY A 148 -9.76 -4.35 6.03
C GLY A 148 -8.42 -3.70 6.36
N ASP A 149 -8.30 -2.37 6.26
CA ASP A 149 -7.03 -1.68 6.59
C ASP A 149 -6.72 -1.75 8.09
N LEU A 150 -7.73 -1.70 8.97
CA LEU A 150 -7.54 -1.91 10.41
C LEU A 150 -6.97 -3.30 10.70
N THR A 151 -7.51 -4.34 10.05
CA THR A 151 -7.03 -5.72 10.21
C THR A 151 -5.59 -5.86 9.71
N CYS A 152 -5.28 -5.33 8.52
CA CYS A 152 -3.93 -5.38 7.96
C CYS A 152 -2.92 -4.63 8.82
N ARG A 153 -3.24 -3.42 9.29
CA ARG A 153 -2.39 -2.65 10.21
C ARG A 153 -2.15 -3.40 11.51
N ASN A 154 -3.20 -3.95 12.11
CA ASN A 154 -3.09 -4.72 13.34
C ASN A 154 -2.15 -5.91 13.18
N GLU A 155 -2.39 -6.72 12.15
CA GLU A 155 -1.61 -7.94 11.93
C GLU A 155 -0.15 -7.63 11.58
N SER A 156 0.09 -6.70 10.65
CA SER A 156 1.42 -6.29 10.20
C SER A 156 2.25 -5.70 11.34
N LEU A 157 1.70 -4.73 12.08
CA LEU A 157 2.40 -4.09 13.20
C LEU A 157 2.58 -5.06 14.39
N SER A 158 1.61 -5.93 14.65
CA SER A 158 1.73 -6.96 15.70
C SER A 158 2.82 -7.97 15.40
N LEU A 159 3.01 -8.37 14.13
CA LEU A 159 4.11 -9.24 13.74
C LEU A 159 5.46 -8.55 13.88
N GLN A 160 5.55 -7.25 13.57
CA GLN A 160 6.77 -6.46 13.79
C GLN A 160 7.21 -6.44 15.26
N CYS A 161 6.29 -6.56 16.21
CA CYS A 161 6.62 -6.68 17.62
C CYS A 161 7.54 -7.87 17.92
N ALA A 162 7.53 -8.94 17.10
CA ALA A 162 8.44 -10.06 17.27
C ALA A 162 9.90 -9.65 16.98
N LEU A 163 10.12 -8.79 15.98
CA LEU A 163 11.44 -8.23 15.69
C LEU A 163 11.93 -7.31 16.82
N GLN A 164 11.02 -6.54 17.42
CA GLN A 164 11.33 -5.70 18.57
C GLN A 164 11.68 -6.53 19.81
N ALA A 165 10.94 -7.61 20.07
CA ALA A 165 11.20 -8.53 21.18
C ALA A 165 12.53 -9.28 21.05
N GLY A 166 13.00 -9.51 19.82
CA GLY A 166 14.31 -10.10 19.55
C GLY A 166 15.46 -9.09 19.39
N ALA A 167 15.22 -7.77 19.54
CA ALA A 167 16.25 -6.75 19.30
C ALA A 167 17.46 -6.85 20.25
N GLY A 168 17.26 -7.41 21.45
CA GLY A 168 18.33 -7.65 22.43
C GLY A 168 19.16 -8.93 22.19
N CYS A 169 18.82 -9.71 21.17
CA CYS A 169 19.49 -10.97 20.88
C CYS A 169 20.95 -10.78 20.42
N PRO A 170 21.85 -11.77 20.68
CA PRO A 170 23.24 -11.68 20.26
C PRO A 170 23.36 -11.70 18.73
N LYS A 171 24.45 -11.14 18.18
CA LYS A 171 24.73 -11.09 16.73
C LYS A 171 24.64 -12.44 16.02
N LYS A 172 24.89 -13.55 16.72
CA LYS A 172 24.73 -14.91 16.16
C LYS A 172 23.28 -15.22 15.77
N ALA A 173 22.29 -14.62 16.43
CA ALA A 173 20.87 -14.77 16.09
C ALA A 173 20.41 -13.87 14.91
N GLU A 174 21.31 -13.09 14.30
CA GLU A 174 20.94 -12.16 13.22
C GLU A 174 20.33 -12.86 12.00
N ARG A 175 20.75 -14.10 11.71
CA ARG A 175 20.13 -14.90 10.65
C ARG A 175 18.69 -15.26 10.97
N ALA A 176 18.42 -15.63 12.22
CA ALA A 176 17.05 -15.89 12.69
C ALA A 176 16.20 -14.62 12.63
N ARG A 177 16.74 -13.46 13.04
CA ARG A 177 16.06 -12.17 12.90
C ARG A 177 15.65 -11.90 11.45
N LYS A 178 16.57 -12.10 10.50
CA LYS A 178 16.31 -11.93 9.06
C LYS A 178 15.29 -12.94 8.53
N ALA A 179 15.33 -14.19 9.00
CA ALA A 179 14.34 -15.19 8.63
C ALA A 179 12.93 -14.81 9.10
N VAL A 180 12.80 -14.32 10.34
CA VAL A 180 11.54 -13.79 10.88
C VAL A 180 11.06 -12.59 10.06
N GLU A 181 11.95 -11.65 9.75
CA GLU A 181 11.63 -10.47 8.93
C GLU A 181 11.13 -10.83 7.53
N ASN A 182 11.82 -11.76 6.85
CA ASN A 182 11.43 -12.22 5.52
C ASN A 182 10.09 -12.98 5.54
N TYR A 183 9.89 -13.85 6.54
CA TYR A 183 8.62 -14.54 6.74
C TYR A 183 7.45 -13.57 6.94
N ILE A 184 7.59 -12.58 7.83
CA ILE A 184 6.55 -11.57 8.09
C ILE A 184 6.22 -10.81 6.81
N ASN A 185 7.23 -10.35 6.07
CA ASN A 185 7.03 -9.61 4.83
C ASN A 185 6.29 -10.45 3.79
N LEU A 186 6.67 -11.72 3.60
CA LEU A 186 6.01 -12.61 2.66
C LEU A 186 4.56 -12.92 3.07
N LEU A 187 4.30 -13.06 4.37
CA LEU A 187 2.95 -13.27 4.88
C LEU A 187 2.05 -12.05 4.62
N MET A 188 2.57 -10.83 4.80
CA MET A 188 1.82 -9.59 4.52
C MET A 188 1.54 -9.42 3.04
N ASP A 189 2.54 -9.69 2.19
CA ASP A 189 2.42 -9.69 0.74
C ASP A 189 1.27 -10.62 0.27
N VAL A 190 1.23 -11.86 0.77
CA VAL A 190 0.16 -12.83 0.44
C VAL A 190 -1.22 -12.43 0.95
N LYS A 191 -1.27 -11.75 2.10
CA LYS A 191 -2.51 -11.20 2.66
C LYS A 191 -2.98 -9.93 1.96
N MET A 192 -2.24 -9.43 0.98
CA MET A 192 -2.47 -8.14 0.33
C MET A 192 -2.49 -6.98 1.34
N CYS A 193 -1.69 -7.11 2.40
CA CYS A 193 -1.47 -6.08 3.40
C CYS A 193 -0.13 -5.39 3.15
N ARG A 194 0.00 -4.13 3.59
CA ARG A 194 1.31 -3.47 3.52
C ARG A 194 2.28 -4.10 4.52
N ARG A 195 3.56 -4.16 4.16
CA ARG A 195 4.61 -4.63 5.06
C ARG A 195 4.75 -3.70 6.26
N PRO A 196 5.29 -4.16 7.40
CA PRO A 196 5.33 -3.33 8.61
C PRO A 196 6.06 -1.99 8.43
N THR A 197 7.16 -2.00 7.66
CA THR A 197 7.92 -0.78 7.35
C THR A 197 7.13 0.25 6.53
N GLU A 198 6.13 -0.19 5.78
CA GLU A 198 5.26 0.70 5.00
C GLU A 198 4.20 1.37 5.89
N TYR A 199 3.81 0.74 7.00
CA TYR A 199 2.90 1.30 8.00
C TYR A 199 3.58 2.24 9.01
N ALA A 200 4.91 2.27 9.03
CA ALA A 200 5.68 3.21 9.86
C ALA A 200 5.29 4.67 9.60
N CYS A 201 4.98 5.01 8.34
CA CYS A 201 4.52 6.33 7.92
C CYS A 201 2.99 6.33 7.74
N GLU A 202 2.27 7.03 8.61
CA GLU A 202 0.79 7.17 8.53
C GLU A 202 0.32 8.36 7.70
N GLY A 203 1.09 8.73 6.68
CA GLY A 203 0.73 9.83 5.80
C GLY A 203 -0.57 9.58 5.03
N ASP A 204 -0.94 8.33 4.78
CA ASP A 204 -2.22 8.01 4.14
C ASP A 204 -3.43 8.27 5.05
N LEU A 205 -3.31 7.98 6.36
CA LEU A 205 -4.33 8.36 7.34
C LEU A 205 -4.37 9.87 7.54
N PHE A 206 -3.22 10.53 7.46
CA PHE A 206 -3.16 11.98 7.48
C PHE A 206 -3.93 12.57 6.30
N ASP A 207 -3.64 12.11 5.08
CA ASP A 207 -4.35 12.53 3.89
C ASP A 207 -5.85 12.28 4.02
N HIS A 208 -6.27 11.12 4.53
CA HIS A 208 -7.67 10.80 4.81
C HIS A 208 -8.35 11.83 5.73
N CYS A 209 -7.70 12.22 6.84
CA CYS A 209 -8.23 13.21 7.77
C CYS A 209 -8.51 14.56 7.10
N TYR A 210 -7.65 15.00 6.16
CA TYR A 210 -7.84 16.25 5.42
C TYR A 210 -8.75 16.10 4.20
N TRP A 211 -8.75 14.93 3.56
CA TRP A 211 -9.53 14.60 2.36
C TRP A 211 -11.03 14.74 2.59
N THR A 212 -11.53 14.39 3.79
CA THR A 212 -12.93 14.61 4.15
C THR A 212 -13.38 16.07 3.99
N VAL A 213 -12.47 17.01 4.21
CA VAL A 213 -12.73 18.45 4.05
C VAL A 213 -12.46 18.91 2.61
N MET A 214 -11.40 18.43 1.98
CA MET A 214 -10.94 18.90 0.67
C MET A 214 -11.63 18.23 -0.53
N SER A 215 -12.25 17.06 -0.38
CA SER A 215 -12.64 16.21 -1.52
C SER A 215 -13.87 15.31 -1.31
N GLY A 216 -14.75 15.65 -0.36
CA GLY A 216 -16.13 15.16 -0.42
C GLY A 216 -16.84 15.61 -1.71
N THR A 217 -18.16 15.62 -1.78
CA THR A 217 -18.89 16.42 -2.79
C THR A 217 -18.48 17.92 -2.82
N ALA A 218 -17.62 18.33 -1.88
CA ALA A 218 -16.80 19.54 -1.72
C ALA A 218 -15.54 19.67 -2.60
N GLY A 219 -15.06 18.61 -3.25
CA GLY A 219 -13.86 18.65 -4.11
C GLY A 219 -14.11 19.29 -5.46
N ARG A 220 -15.38 19.45 -5.82
CA ARG A 220 -15.79 20.67 -6.48
C ARG A 220 -15.96 21.67 -5.35
N LEU A 221 -15.03 22.61 -5.19
CA LEU A 221 -15.50 23.98 -5.11
C LEU A 221 -16.11 24.23 -6.51
N PRO A 222 -17.43 24.04 -6.75
CA PRO A 222 -18.00 25.08 -7.56
C PRO A 222 -17.85 26.33 -6.69
N LEU A 223 -17.42 27.41 -7.31
CA LEU A 223 -18.06 28.70 -7.04
C LEU A 223 -19.47 28.43 -6.47
N LEU A 224 -19.66 28.77 -5.19
CA LEU A 224 -20.87 28.59 -4.38
C LEU A 224 -22.14 28.30 -5.20
N PRO A 225 -22.88 27.22 -4.88
CA PRO A 225 -24.01 27.48 -3.98
C PRO A 225 -24.23 26.32 -3.01
N SER A 226 -24.08 26.56 -1.71
CA SER A 226 -24.39 25.53 -0.71
C SER A 226 -25.01 26.16 0.52
N GLY A 227 -26.32 25.94 0.70
CA GLY A 227 -27.08 26.47 1.83
C GLY A 227 -26.52 26.07 3.20
N ALA A 228 -27.03 26.72 4.26
CA ALA A 228 -26.54 26.65 5.64
C ALA A 228 -26.25 25.22 6.15
N ASP A 229 -27.06 24.23 5.77
CA ASP A 229 -26.89 22.83 6.16
C ASP A 229 -25.58 22.20 5.65
N THR A 230 -25.14 22.59 4.45
CA THR A 230 -23.92 22.07 3.84
C THR A 230 -22.69 22.75 4.43
N LEU A 231 -22.73 24.06 4.64
CA LEU A 231 -21.69 24.80 5.36
C LEU A 231 -21.49 24.28 6.79
N SER A 232 -22.60 23.98 7.49
CA SER A 232 -22.56 23.39 8.83
C SER A 232 -21.86 22.02 8.84
N LYS A 233 -22.11 21.16 7.83
CA LYS A 233 -21.41 19.87 7.68
C LYS A 233 -19.90 20.07 7.44
N TYR A 234 -19.50 21.02 6.59
CA TYR A 234 -18.09 21.30 6.36
C TYR A 234 -17.39 21.91 7.56
N CYS A 235 -18.04 22.83 8.27
CA CYS A 235 -17.52 23.36 9.51
C CYS A 235 -17.28 22.26 10.55
N LYS A 236 -18.23 21.32 10.69
CA LYS A 236 -18.08 20.17 11.59
C LYS A 236 -16.92 19.26 11.17
N ALA A 237 -16.79 18.96 9.89
CA ALA A 237 -15.67 18.18 9.36
C ALA A 237 -14.33 18.90 9.61
N ALA A 238 -14.26 20.20 9.33
CA ALA A 238 -13.06 20.99 9.54
C ALA A 238 -12.63 21.04 11.01
N LYS A 239 -13.58 21.19 11.93
CA LYS A 239 -13.35 21.13 13.38
C LYS A 239 -12.91 19.75 13.88
N SER A 240 -13.21 18.67 13.15
CA SER A 240 -12.78 17.31 13.54
C SER A 240 -11.32 16.98 13.16
N VAL A 241 -10.72 17.67 12.18
CA VAL A 241 -9.37 17.38 11.68
C VAL A 241 -8.29 17.38 12.77
N PRO A 242 -8.26 18.34 13.72
CA PRO A 242 -7.28 18.31 14.81
C PRO A 242 -7.42 17.06 15.70
N THR A 243 -8.64 16.55 15.90
CA THR A 243 -8.87 15.31 16.65
C THR A 243 -8.42 14.10 15.84
N CYS A 244 -8.77 14.05 14.55
CA CYS A 244 -8.38 12.99 13.63
C CYS A 244 -6.86 12.81 13.54
N THR A 245 -6.11 13.91 13.47
CA THR A 245 -4.66 13.87 13.22
C THR A 245 -3.80 13.71 14.48
N ARG A 246 -4.36 13.89 15.69
CA ARG A 246 -3.57 14.04 16.94
C ARG A 246 -2.67 12.85 17.29
N ASN A 247 -3.04 11.64 16.88
CA ASN A 247 -2.35 10.40 17.24
C ASN A 247 -1.58 9.78 16.05
N LEU A 248 -1.52 10.47 14.91
CA LEU A 248 -0.85 9.97 13.71
C LEU A 248 0.67 10.05 13.82
N GLN A 249 1.35 9.00 13.35
CA GLN A 249 2.80 8.93 13.27
C GLN A 249 3.28 9.33 11.87
N ILE A 250 3.56 10.62 11.70
CA ILE A 250 4.13 11.18 10.47
C ILE A 250 5.66 11.36 10.54
N GLU A 251 6.25 11.22 11.72
CA GLU A 251 7.69 11.44 11.94
C GLU A 251 8.59 10.40 11.25
N GLN A 252 8.05 9.21 10.97
CA GLN A 252 8.77 8.14 10.25
C GLN A 252 8.53 8.19 8.74
N CYS A 253 7.82 9.21 8.24
CA CYS A 253 7.69 9.43 6.81
C CYS A 253 9.01 9.94 6.19
N PRO A 254 9.25 9.70 4.90
CA PRO A 254 10.34 10.37 4.17
C PRO A 254 10.23 11.89 4.27
N GLU A 255 11.37 12.61 4.28
CA GLU A 255 11.38 14.08 4.44
C GLU A 255 10.56 14.82 3.38
N GLU A 256 10.65 14.38 2.12
CA GLU A 256 9.81 14.91 1.02
C GLU A 256 8.31 14.77 1.35
N LYS A 257 7.91 13.63 1.92
CA LYS A 257 6.52 13.42 2.33
C LYS A 257 6.16 14.31 3.50
N LYS A 258 7.03 14.48 4.50
CA LYS A 258 6.79 15.40 5.62
C LYS A 258 6.56 16.84 5.16
N GLU A 259 7.34 17.31 4.18
CA GLU A 259 7.18 18.65 3.60
C GLU A 259 5.79 18.83 2.96
N ILE A 260 5.33 17.83 2.21
CA ILE A 260 3.99 17.82 1.61
C ILE A 260 2.91 17.86 2.71
N LEU A 261 3.00 16.97 3.72
CA LEU A 261 2.03 16.93 4.81
C LEU A 261 2.02 18.24 5.62
N GLY A 262 3.19 18.85 5.81
CA GLY A 262 3.34 20.17 6.42
C GLY A 262 2.62 21.27 5.63
N THR A 263 2.77 21.28 4.31
CA THR A 263 2.08 22.22 3.42
C THR A 263 0.56 22.07 3.50
N ILE A 264 0.05 20.83 3.53
CA ILE A 264 -1.39 20.54 3.70
C ILE A 264 -1.88 21.11 5.05
N LYS A 265 -1.14 20.85 6.13
CA LYS A 265 -1.47 21.35 7.47
C LYS A 265 -1.50 22.86 7.54
N ASP A 266 -0.51 23.53 6.94
CA ASP A 266 -0.41 24.98 6.94
C ASP A 266 -1.52 25.64 6.11
N GLY A 267 -1.79 25.11 4.91
CA GLY A 267 -2.88 25.57 4.05
C GLY A 267 -4.26 25.39 4.70
N PHE A 268 -4.42 24.35 5.52
CA PHE A 268 -5.67 24.11 6.24
C PHE A 268 -5.89 25.04 7.43
N ARG A 269 -4.85 25.69 7.96
CA ARG A 269 -4.91 26.41 9.26
C ARG A 269 -6.03 27.44 9.33
N SER A 270 -6.33 28.14 8.23
CA SER A 270 -7.37 29.17 8.15
C SER A 270 -8.75 28.66 7.72
N ILE A 271 -8.84 27.41 7.27
CA ILE A 271 -10.08 26.83 6.71
C ILE A 271 -11.20 26.73 7.77
N PRO A 272 -10.94 26.23 9.00
CA PRO A 272 -11.98 26.18 10.04
C PRO A 272 -12.57 27.56 10.33
N ASP A 273 -11.74 28.58 10.50
CA ASP A 273 -12.20 29.94 10.84
C ASP A 273 -13.01 30.55 9.70
N SER A 274 -12.65 30.25 8.46
CA SER A 274 -13.34 30.77 7.27
C SER A 274 -14.70 30.09 7.05
N ILE A 275 -14.72 28.75 7.05
CA ILE A 275 -15.93 27.95 6.74
C ILE A 275 -16.93 27.95 7.91
N CYS A 276 -16.45 28.09 9.15
CA CYS A 276 -17.31 28.15 10.34
C CYS A 276 -17.78 29.55 10.71
N ASN A 277 -17.49 30.57 9.89
CA ASN A 277 -17.96 31.93 10.17
C ASN A 277 -19.50 31.99 10.06
N GLU A 278 -20.15 32.51 11.11
CA GLU A 278 -21.61 32.65 11.21
C GLU A 278 -22.20 33.60 10.15
N GLU A 279 -21.39 34.51 9.60
CA GLU A 279 -21.79 35.45 8.54
C GLU A 279 -21.67 34.83 7.13
N LEU A 280 -20.99 33.68 7.02
CA LEU A 280 -20.77 33.03 5.72
C LEU A 280 -22.08 32.62 5.03
N PRO A 281 -23.08 32.01 5.70
CA PRO A 281 -24.34 31.64 5.03
C PRO A 281 -25.07 32.84 4.42
N ALA A 282 -25.13 33.97 5.13
CA ALA A 282 -25.81 35.18 4.65
C ALA A 282 -25.07 35.80 3.45
N SER A 283 -23.74 35.85 3.49
CA SER A 283 -22.93 36.34 2.37
C SER A 283 -23.01 35.43 1.13
N VAL A 284 -23.15 34.11 1.32
CA VAL A 284 -23.38 33.16 0.22
C VAL A 284 -24.74 33.38 -0.43
N GLU A 285 -25.80 33.55 0.36
CA GLU A 285 -27.15 33.86 -0.14
C GLU A 285 -27.20 35.18 -0.92
N GLU A 286 -26.46 36.20 -0.49
CA GLU A 286 -26.34 37.48 -1.20
C GLU A 286 -25.61 37.34 -2.54
N TRP A 287 -24.54 36.54 -2.59
CA TRP A 287 -23.79 36.25 -3.81
C TRP A 287 -24.60 35.45 -4.84
N GLU A 288 -25.42 34.50 -4.40
CA GLU A 288 -26.30 33.71 -5.27
C GLU A 288 -27.41 34.55 -5.93
N GLN A 289 -27.77 35.69 -5.34
CA GLN A 289 -28.77 36.61 -5.88
C GLN A 289 -28.21 37.57 -6.95
N VAL A 290 -26.88 37.60 -7.15
CA VAL A 290 -26.25 38.41 -8.20
C VAL A 290 -26.50 37.75 -9.57
N PRO A 291 -27.17 38.43 -10.52
CA PRO A 291 -27.43 37.85 -11.84
C PRO A 291 -26.13 37.55 -12.59
N GLU A 292 -26.09 36.45 -13.35
CA GLU A 292 -24.92 36.12 -14.19
C GLU A 292 -24.57 37.28 -15.15
N PRO A 293 -23.27 37.57 -15.38
CA PRO A 293 -22.83 38.62 -16.28
C PRO A 293 -23.22 38.27 -17.72
N GLY A 294 -24.36 38.81 -18.15
CA GLY A 294 -25.02 38.53 -19.43
C GLY A 294 -26.54 38.69 -19.41
N SER A 295 -27.14 38.77 -18.21
CA SER A 295 -28.59 38.97 -18.03
C SER A 295 -29.04 40.43 -17.90
N LEU A 296 -28.10 41.38 -17.90
CA LEU A 296 -28.40 42.81 -18.01
C LEU A 296 -28.94 43.09 -19.41
N LYS A 297 -30.27 43.02 -19.57
CA LYS A 297 -30.97 43.59 -20.73
C LYS A 297 -30.53 45.05 -20.85
N GLU A 298 -30.06 45.42 -22.05
CA GLU A 298 -29.85 46.81 -22.46
C GLU A 298 -31.00 47.67 -21.91
N VAL A 299 -30.66 48.57 -20.98
CA VAL A 299 -31.53 49.69 -20.66
C VAL A 299 -31.53 50.55 -21.92
N ARG A 300 -32.57 50.38 -22.75
CA ARG A 300 -32.89 51.37 -23.78
C ARG A 300 -33.14 52.68 -23.05
N VAL A 301 -32.23 53.62 -23.24
CA VAL A 301 -32.49 55.04 -22.96
C VAL A 301 -33.60 55.45 -23.92
N GLY A 302 -34.84 55.39 -23.44
CA GLY A 302 -35.95 56.08 -24.04
C GLY A 302 -35.84 57.54 -23.61
N ASP A 303 -35.37 58.38 -24.53
CA ASP A 303 -35.55 59.82 -24.41
C ASP A 303 -37.05 60.13 -24.36
N SER A 304 -37.49 60.82 -23.32
CA SER A 304 -38.81 61.44 -23.26
C SER A 304 -38.67 62.96 -23.21
N GLU A 305 -38.98 63.54 -24.37
CA GLU A 305 -39.74 64.79 -24.60
C GLU A 305 -39.07 66.15 -24.38
N THR A 306 -38.78 66.85 -25.49
CA THR A 306 -39.57 68.00 -25.97
C THR A 306 -39.31 68.29 -27.44
#